data_AF-A0A327PR02-F1
#
_entry.id   AF-A0A327PR02-F1
#
_cell.length_a   1.000
_cell.length_b   1.000
_cell.length_c   1.000
_cell.angle_alpha   90.00
_cell.angle_beta   90.00
_cell.angle_gamma   90.00
#
_symmetry.space_group_name_H-M   'P 1'
#
loop_
_entity.id
_entity.type
_entity.pdbx_description
1 polymer ?
#
loop_
_entity_poly.entity_id
_entity_poly.type
_entity_poly.pdbx_seq_one_letter_code
_entity_poly.pdbx_strand_id
1 'polypeptide(L)'
;MILFATGLLKFFIGLIGVVGTIVFLILSAFQRTRTNKLRYAGITFLTTFILILAITGLEFLMYPTNKKQDQLVLTGLREAPLGAYWLGVYDDSTWELGNSSREIEVRGTYTISGDTLHLKTLGGTAFYNGNTKNSFVISGDNLIEVENTGIRGLKIGLNKLNGL
;
A
#
# COMPACT_ATOMS: atom_id res chain seq x y z
N MET A 1 5.97 -2.53 -0.11
CA MET A 1 6.56 -3.63 0.71
C MET A 1 6.62 -3.27 2.20
N ILE A 2 6.90 -2.00 2.53
CA ILE A 2 7.08 -1.57 3.92
C ILE A 2 5.76 -1.62 4.68
N LEU A 3 4.64 -1.20 4.06
CA LEU A 3 3.31 -1.27 4.68
C LEU A 3 2.88 -2.70 5.04
N PHE A 4 3.29 -3.69 4.25
CA PHE A 4 3.02 -5.10 4.56
C PHE A 4 3.83 -5.57 5.78
N ALA A 5 5.12 -5.24 5.82
CA ALA A 5 5.99 -5.60 6.93
C ALA A 5 5.54 -4.93 8.25
N THR A 6 5.15 -3.67 8.21
CA THR A 6 4.62 -2.97 9.39
C THR A 6 3.25 -3.52 9.80
N GLY A 7 2.43 -3.96 8.84
CA GLY A 7 1.21 -4.74 9.08
C GLY A 7 1.47 -6.03 9.88
N LEU A 8 2.44 -6.84 9.45
CA LEU A 8 2.86 -8.04 10.17
C LEU A 8 3.39 -7.74 11.58
N LEU A 9 4.21 -6.69 11.71
CA LEU A 9 4.74 -6.26 13.00
C LEU A 9 3.60 -5.92 13.99
N LYS A 10 2.63 -5.10 13.56
CA LYS A 10 1.44 -4.77 14.36
C LYS A 10 0.65 -6.02 14.77
N PHE A 11 0.52 -6.99 13.87
CA PHE A 11 -0.14 -8.27 14.17
C PHE A 11 0.57 -9.02 15.30
N PHE A 12 1.90 -9.20 15.23
CA PHE A 12 2.64 -9.90 16.28
C PHE A 12 2.61 -9.16 17.62
N ILE A 13 2.75 -7.83 17.62
CA ILE A 13 2.63 -7.01 18.83
C ILE A 13 1.24 -7.15 19.46
N GLY A 14 0.19 -7.09 18.63
CA GLY A 14 -1.18 -7.28 19.07
C GLY A 14 -1.39 -8.67 19.67
N LEU A 15 -0.89 -9.71 19.00
CA LEU A 15 -0.99 -11.10 19.47
C LEU A 15 -0.30 -11.29 20.82
N ILE A 16 0.96 -10.86 20.95
CA ILE A 16 1.74 -10.97 22.20
C ILE A 16 1.06 -10.17 23.31
N GLY A 17 0.59 -8.96 23.02
CA GLY A 17 -0.12 -8.10 23.96
C GLY A 17 -1.40 -8.74 24.49
N VAL A 18 -2.25 -9.24 23.59
CA VAL A 18 -3.51 -9.90 23.94
C VAL A 18 -3.25 -11.16 24.78
N VAL A 19 -2.30 -12.01 24.37
CA VAL A 19 -1.93 -13.21 25.13
C VAL A 19 -1.45 -12.83 26.53
N GLY A 20 -0.56 -11.83 26.64
CA GLY A 20 -0.08 -11.33 27.92
C GLY A 20 -1.19 -10.80 28.82
N THR A 21 -2.09 -9.98 28.28
CA THR A 21 -3.27 -9.47 29.01
C THR A 21 -4.17 -10.60 29.49
N ILE A 22 -4.47 -11.60 28.65
CA ILE A 22 -5.29 -12.75 29.04
C ILE A 22 -4.63 -13.55 30.16
N VAL A 23 -3.32 -13.81 30.08
CA VAL A 23 -2.58 -14.52 31.14
C VAL A 23 -2.68 -13.79 32.48
N PHE A 24 -2.49 -12.47 32.51
CA PHE A 24 -2.62 -11.70 33.74
C PHE A 24 -4.06 -11.66 34.27
N LEU A 25 -5.06 -11.65 33.39
CA LEU A 25 -6.48 -11.73 33.79
C LEU A 25 -6.81 -13.10 34.41
N ILE A 26 -6.36 -14.20 33.79
CA ILE A 26 -6.53 -15.56 34.33
C ILE A 26 -5.85 -15.66 35.70
N LEU A 27 -4.59 -15.24 35.80
CA LEU A 27 -3.86 -15.25 37.08
C LEU A 27 -4.56 -14.40 38.14
N SER A 28 -5.18 -13.27 37.76
CA SER A 28 -5.97 -12.44 38.68
C SER A 28 -7.24 -13.15 39.15
N ALA A 29 -7.88 -13.95 38.31
CA ALA A 29 -9.10 -14.67 38.66
C ALA A 29 -8.84 -15.85 39.63
N PHE A 30 -7.70 -16.53 39.48
CA PHE A 30 -7.39 -17.76 40.25
C PHE A 30 -6.45 -17.57 41.45
N GLN A 31 -5.80 -16.40 41.60
CA GLN A 31 -4.83 -16.17 42.68
C GLN A 31 -5.26 -15.05 43.64
N ARG A 32 -4.90 -15.22 44.93
CA ARG A 32 -5.30 -14.34 46.05
C ARG A 32 -4.81 -12.88 45.91
N THR A 33 -3.81 -12.60 45.08
CA THR A 33 -3.21 -11.27 44.86
C THR A 33 -3.80 -10.55 43.64
N ARG A 34 -5.13 -10.38 43.67
CA ARG A 34 -5.95 -9.88 42.55
C ARG A 34 -5.55 -8.50 42.02
N THR A 35 -5.20 -7.56 42.91
CA THR A 35 -4.96 -6.14 42.60
C THR A 35 -3.70 -5.91 41.77
N ASN A 36 -2.59 -6.58 42.10
CA ASN A 36 -1.33 -6.41 41.36
C ASN A 36 -1.43 -7.02 39.95
N LYS A 37 -2.13 -8.15 39.81
CA LYS A 37 -2.32 -8.82 38.51
C LYS A 37 -3.22 -8.06 37.56
N LEU A 38 -4.28 -7.41 38.06
CA LEU A 38 -5.11 -6.49 37.25
C LEU A 38 -4.33 -5.28 36.76
N ARG A 39 -3.46 -4.71 37.61
CA ARG A 39 -2.58 -3.60 37.21
C ARG A 39 -1.66 -4.02 36.07
N TYR A 40 -1.04 -5.20 36.16
CA TYR A 40 -0.21 -5.72 35.08
C TYR A 40 -1.00 -5.97 33.80
N ALA A 41 -2.20 -6.58 33.87
CA ALA A 41 -3.07 -6.75 32.71
C ALA A 41 -3.39 -5.41 32.02
N GLY A 42 -3.73 -4.38 32.81
CA GLY A 42 -3.99 -3.03 32.32
C GLY A 42 -2.76 -2.37 31.70
N ILE A 43 -1.58 -2.52 32.31
CA ILE A 43 -0.32 -2.00 31.76
C ILE A 43 0.00 -2.69 30.44
N THR A 44 -0.07 -4.03 30.36
CA THR A 44 0.21 -4.77 29.13
C THR A 44 -0.74 -4.37 28.01
N PHE A 45 -2.03 -4.25 28.31
CA PHE A 45 -3.02 -3.79 27.33
C PHE A 45 -2.72 -2.36 26.84
N LEU A 46 -2.46 -1.45 27.77
CA LEU A 46 -2.21 -0.04 27.46
C LEU A 46 -0.91 0.12 26.66
N THR A 47 0.17 -0.57 27.02
CA THR A 47 1.44 -0.50 26.29
C THR A 47 1.30 -1.05 24.88
N THR A 48 0.62 -2.19 24.70
CA THR A 48 0.32 -2.73 23.36
C THR A 48 -0.49 -1.74 22.53
N PHE A 49 -1.53 -1.14 23.12
CA PHE A 49 -2.37 -0.17 22.44
C PHE A 49 -1.60 1.08 22.01
N ILE A 50 -0.82 1.68 22.92
CA ILE A 50 0.03 2.84 22.63
C ILE A 50 1.03 2.52 21.53
N LEU A 51 1.65 1.35 21.57
CA LEU A 51 2.67 0.98 20.58
C LEU A 51 2.07 0.78 19.19
N ILE A 52 0.89 0.16 19.09
CA ILE A 52 0.16 0.05 17.81
C ILE A 52 -0.23 1.44 17.28
N LEU A 53 -0.71 2.33 18.15
CA LEU A 53 -1.03 3.72 17.77
C LEU A 53 0.21 4.48 17.29
N ALA A 54 1.35 4.33 17.97
CA ALA A 54 2.60 4.97 17.58
C ALA A 54 3.06 4.51 16.19
N ILE A 55 3.03 3.20 15.92
CA ILE A 55 3.37 2.64 14.59
C ILE A 55 2.41 3.18 13.53
N THR A 56 1.10 3.18 13.81
CA THR A 56 0.08 3.65 12.87
C THR A 56 0.23 5.15 12.58
N GLY A 57 0.54 5.96 13.60
CA GLY A 57 0.80 7.39 13.42
C GLY A 57 2.04 7.66 12.57
N LEU A 58 3.11 6.88 12.79
CA LEU A 58 4.32 6.97 11.97
C LEU A 58 4.08 6.54 10.52
N GLU A 59 3.31 5.47 10.30
CA GLU A 59 2.91 5.03 8.96
C GLU A 59 2.13 6.13 8.22
N PHE A 60 1.18 6.78 8.89
CA PHE A 60 0.40 7.86 8.27
C PHE A 60 1.27 9.07 7.91
N LEU A 61 2.30 9.36 8.72
CA LEU A 61 3.24 10.44 8.45
C LEU A 61 4.17 10.12 7.26
N MET A 62 4.66 8.88 7.18
CA MET A 62 5.57 8.45 6.11
C MET A 62 4.84 8.16 4.78
N TYR A 63 3.61 7.66 4.86
CA TYR A 63 2.80 7.25 3.71
C TYR A 63 1.43 7.94 3.76
N PRO A 64 1.38 9.26 3.52
CA PRO A 64 0.14 10.01 3.53
C PRO A 64 -0.81 9.48 2.44
N THR A 65 -2.10 9.66 2.67
CA THR A 65 -3.12 9.38 1.65
C THR A 65 -2.85 10.15 0.37
N ASN A 66 -3.07 9.48 -0.77
CA ASN A 66 -2.88 10.08 -2.07
C ASN A 66 -3.93 11.18 -2.31
N LYS A 67 -3.47 12.43 -2.40
CA LYS A 67 -4.37 13.59 -2.59
C LYS A 67 -5.01 13.63 -3.98
N LYS A 68 -4.44 12.93 -4.97
CA LYS A 68 -4.96 12.90 -6.34
C LYS A 68 -5.99 11.79 -6.57
N GLN A 69 -6.40 11.08 -5.53
CA GLN A 69 -7.30 9.93 -5.67
C GLN A 69 -8.65 10.27 -6.32
N ASP A 70 -9.16 11.48 -6.09
CA ASP A 70 -10.42 11.94 -6.70
C ASP A 70 -10.29 12.27 -8.19
N GLN A 71 -9.06 12.51 -8.66
CA GLN A 71 -8.71 12.81 -10.06
C GLN A 71 -8.37 11.54 -10.85
N LEU A 72 -8.47 10.35 -10.25
CA LEU A 72 -8.17 9.10 -10.93
C LEU A 72 -9.12 8.88 -12.12
N VAL A 73 -8.52 8.77 -13.30
CA VAL A 73 -9.19 8.39 -14.55
C VAL A 73 -8.93 6.95 -14.93
N LEU A 74 -7.78 6.38 -14.56
CA LEU A 74 -7.53 4.97 -14.74
C LEU A 74 -6.70 4.41 -13.59
N THR A 75 -6.98 3.17 -13.19
CA THR A 75 -6.11 2.42 -12.28
C THR A 75 -5.83 1.02 -12.79
N GLY A 76 -4.56 0.60 -12.70
CA GLY A 76 -4.10 -0.74 -13.02
C GLY A 76 -3.48 -1.39 -11.78
N LEU A 77 -3.86 -2.63 -11.50
CA LEU A 77 -3.43 -3.39 -10.34
C LEU A 77 -2.89 -4.76 -10.77
N ARG A 78 -1.74 -5.15 -10.23
CA ARG A 78 -1.27 -6.54 -10.27
C ARG A 78 -0.95 -6.96 -8.85
N GLU A 79 -1.72 -7.92 -8.35
CA GLU A 79 -1.35 -8.61 -7.12
C GLU A 79 -0.28 -9.65 -7.45
N ALA A 80 0.85 -9.60 -6.75
CA ALA A 80 1.88 -10.62 -6.82
C ALA A 80 2.37 -10.96 -5.41
N PRO A 81 2.80 -12.21 -5.15
CA PRO A 81 3.26 -12.64 -3.83
C PRO A 81 4.41 -11.80 -3.25
N LEU A 82 5.22 -11.15 -4.10
CA LEU A 82 6.43 -10.40 -3.72
C LEU A 82 6.57 -9.04 -4.45
N GLY A 83 5.46 -8.36 -4.76
CA GLY A 83 5.53 -7.04 -5.38
C GLY A 83 4.25 -6.69 -6.11
N ALA A 84 3.31 -6.11 -5.38
CA ALA A 84 2.12 -5.55 -5.99
C ALA A 84 2.52 -4.35 -6.85
N TYR A 85 1.84 -4.16 -7.98
CA TYR A 85 1.97 -2.94 -8.77
C TYR A 85 0.63 -2.26 -8.78
N TRP A 86 0.66 -0.99 -8.43
CA TRP A 86 -0.44 -0.06 -8.57
C TRP A 86 0.00 1.04 -9.52
N LEU A 87 -0.78 1.23 -10.58
CA LEU A 87 -0.70 2.36 -11.51
C LEU A 87 -1.93 3.22 -11.29
N GLY A 88 -1.73 4.52 -11.06
CA GLY A 88 -2.75 5.54 -11.07
C GLY A 88 -2.49 6.52 -12.21
N VAL A 89 -3.51 6.79 -13.01
CA VAL A 89 -3.51 7.77 -14.10
C VAL A 89 -4.56 8.83 -13.77
N TYR A 90 -4.21 10.09 -13.93
CA TYR A 90 -4.99 11.24 -13.46
C TYR A 90 -5.48 12.14 -14.61
N ASP A 91 -6.54 12.90 -14.37
CA ASP A 91 -7.11 13.84 -15.36
C ASP A 91 -6.13 14.93 -15.84
N ASP A 92 -5.13 15.28 -15.02
CA ASP A 92 -4.10 16.28 -15.29
C ASP A 92 -2.96 15.79 -16.20
N SER A 93 -3.14 14.66 -16.89
CA SER A 93 -2.13 14.03 -17.76
C SER A 93 -0.89 13.51 -17.01
N THR A 94 -0.98 13.31 -15.69
CA THR A 94 0.07 12.68 -14.88
C THR A 94 -0.25 11.24 -14.50
N TRP A 95 0.78 10.48 -14.13
CA TRP A 95 0.62 9.13 -13.59
C TRP A 95 1.59 8.87 -12.44
N GLU A 96 1.23 7.88 -11.63
CA GLU A 96 2.02 7.38 -10.50
C GLU A 96 2.03 5.86 -10.49
N LEU A 97 3.19 5.27 -10.20
CA LEU A 97 3.39 3.84 -10.08
C LEU A 97 4.08 3.51 -8.76
N GLY A 98 3.67 2.44 -8.12
CA GLY A 98 4.39 1.87 -6.98
C GLY A 98 3.70 0.65 -6.42
N ASN A 99 4.03 0.28 -5.18
CA ASN A 99 3.46 -0.89 -4.52
C ASN A 99 1.98 -0.69 -4.13
N SER A 100 1.57 0.56 -3.91
CA SER A 100 0.19 0.96 -3.61
C SER A 100 0.02 2.45 -3.93
N SER A 101 -1.21 2.97 -3.84
CA SER A 101 -1.46 4.41 -3.99
C SER A 101 -0.75 5.28 -2.94
N ARG A 102 -0.22 4.70 -1.86
CA ARG A 102 0.53 5.40 -0.80
C ARG A 102 2.04 5.18 -0.87
N GLU A 103 2.48 4.10 -1.51
CA GLU A 103 3.89 3.76 -1.72
C GLU A 103 4.28 4.05 -3.17
N ILE A 104 4.35 5.33 -3.55
CA ILE A 104 4.69 5.75 -4.91
C ILE A 104 6.21 5.72 -5.12
N GLU A 105 6.66 5.03 -6.16
CA GLU A 105 8.06 4.86 -6.51
C GLU A 105 8.46 5.70 -7.73
N VAL A 106 7.58 5.76 -8.73
CA VAL A 106 7.83 6.46 -9.99
C VAL A 106 6.63 7.31 -10.37
N ARG A 107 6.89 8.46 -10.97
CA ARG A 107 5.86 9.40 -11.43
C ARG A 107 6.23 9.95 -12.79
N GLY A 108 5.22 10.41 -13.52
CA GLY A 108 5.45 10.89 -14.86
C GLY A 108 4.27 11.60 -15.49
N THR A 109 4.40 11.82 -16.79
CA THR A 109 3.30 12.26 -17.67
C THR A 109 2.92 11.15 -18.62
N TYR A 110 1.67 11.14 -19.06
CA TYR A 110 1.19 10.18 -20.03
C TYR A 110 0.56 10.85 -21.25
N THR A 111 0.50 10.10 -22.34
CA THR A 111 -0.32 10.39 -23.51
C THR A 111 -1.06 9.13 -23.93
N ILE A 112 -2.20 9.29 -24.61
CA ILE A 112 -2.96 8.17 -25.18
C ILE A 112 -2.98 8.32 -26.69
N SER A 113 -2.70 7.23 -27.40
CA SER A 113 -2.78 7.17 -28.86
C SER A 113 -3.52 5.89 -29.26
N GLY A 114 -4.78 6.03 -29.67
CA GLY A 114 -5.69 4.89 -29.84
C GLY A 114 -5.79 4.09 -28.53
N ASP A 115 -5.62 2.78 -28.61
CA ASP A 115 -5.74 1.86 -27.47
C ASP A 115 -4.45 1.80 -26.63
N THR A 116 -3.45 2.64 -26.93
CA THR A 116 -2.14 2.58 -26.26
C THR A 116 -1.95 3.75 -25.31
N LEU A 117 -1.71 3.44 -24.03
CA LEU A 117 -1.28 4.35 -22.99
C LEU A 117 0.24 4.45 -23.00
N HIS A 118 0.80 5.62 -23.25
CA HIS A 118 2.23 5.87 -23.22
C HIS A 118 2.61 6.63 -21.95
N LEU A 119 3.53 6.08 -21.18
CA LEU A 119 4.06 6.63 -19.95
C LEU A 119 5.47 7.14 -20.16
N LYS A 120 5.74 8.36 -19.68
CA LYS A 120 7.07 8.96 -19.63
C LYS A 120 7.37 9.38 -18.20
N THR A 121 8.51 8.97 -17.65
CA THR A 121 8.93 9.36 -16.30
C THR A 121 9.35 10.82 -16.25
N LEU A 122 9.16 11.45 -15.08
CA LEU A 122 9.73 12.77 -14.79
C LEU A 122 11.20 12.62 -14.36
N GLY A 123 12.01 13.63 -14.71
CA GLY A 123 13.47 13.59 -14.68
C GLY A 123 14.08 13.02 -13.39
N GLY A 124 15.08 12.15 -13.55
CA GLY A 124 15.79 11.49 -12.45
C GLY A 124 15.20 10.17 -11.98
N THR A 125 14.03 9.76 -12.51
CA THR A 125 13.42 8.45 -12.22
C THR A 125 13.30 7.59 -13.47
N ALA A 126 13.39 6.27 -13.28
CA ALA A 126 13.30 5.28 -14.34
C ALA A 126 12.46 4.08 -13.87
N PHE A 127 11.91 3.34 -14.81
CA PHE A 127 11.35 2.02 -14.58
C PHE A 127 12.44 1.03 -14.14
N TYR A 128 12.05 -0.15 -13.66
CA TYR A 128 12.95 -1.15 -13.08
C TYR A 128 14.12 -1.56 -14.00
N ASN A 129 13.95 -1.49 -15.32
CA ASN A 129 14.99 -1.80 -16.30
C ASN A 129 15.87 -0.58 -16.70
N GLY A 130 15.71 0.57 -16.04
CA GLY A 130 16.43 1.81 -16.35
C GLY A 130 15.80 2.65 -17.46
N ASN A 131 14.71 2.21 -18.09
CA ASN A 131 14.01 3.00 -19.11
C ASN A 131 13.24 4.17 -18.49
N THR A 132 13.10 5.25 -19.23
CA THR A 132 12.28 6.42 -18.85
C THR A 132 10.92 6.43 -19.53
N LYS A 133 10.62 5.38 -20.31
CA LYS A 133 9.37 5.22 -21.05
C LYS A 133 8.86 3.79 -20.90
N ASN A 134 7.55 3.65 -20.85
CA ASN A 134 6.82 2.39 -20.91
C ASN A 134 5.45 2.66 -21.53
N SER A 135 4.82 1.65 -22.09
CA SER A 135 3.54 1.73 -22.76
C SER A 135 2.71 0.50 -22.45
N PHE A 136 1.40 0.69 -22.41
CA PHE A 136 0.44 -0.37 -22.19
C PHE A 136 -0.64 -0.33 -23.25
N VAL A 137 -0.93 -1.46 -23.87
CA VAL A 137 -2.13 -1.64 -24.68
C VAL A 137 -3.30 -1.91 -23.75
N ILE A 138 -4.35 -1.09 -23.86
CA ILE A 138 -5.62 -1.27 -23.16
C ILE A 138 -6.41 -2.34 -23.92
N SER A 139 -6.60 -3.50 -23.30
CA SER A 139 -7.29 -4.64 -23.89
C SER A 139 -8.31 -5.20 -22.90
N GLY A 140 -9.57 -4.79 -23.09
CA GLY A 140 -10.67 -5.10 -22.17
C GLY A 140 -10.34 -4.60 -20.76
N ASP A 141 -10.32 -5.53 -19.80
CA ASP A 141 -10.02 -5.24 -18.40
C ASP A 141 -8.53 -5.29 -18.06
N ASN A 142 -7.63 -5.29 -19.06
CA ASN A 142 -6.20 -5.43 -18.83
C ASN A 142 -5.39 -4.36 -19.55
N LEU A 143 -4.33 -3.94 -18.89
CA LEU A 143 -3.20 -3.24 -19.48
C LEU A 143 -2.13 -4.27 -19.79
N ILE A 144 -1.80 -4.43 -21.06
CA ILE A 144 -0.76 -5.34 -21.52
C ILE A 144 0.49 -4.52 -21.77
N GLU A 145 1.56 -4.81 -21.03
CA GLU A 145 2.82 -4.08 -21.17
C GLU A 145 3.44 -4.34 -22.55
N VAL A 146 3.87 -3.28 -23.24
CA VAL A 146 4.52 -3.38 -24.56
C VAL A 146 6.04 -3.51 -24.40
N GLU A 147 6.64 -2.62 -23.61
CA GLU A 147 8.06 -2.61 -23.31
C GLU A 147 8.31 -3.48 -22.08
N ASN A 148 9.18 -4.50 -22.17
CA ASN A 148 9.44 -5.42 -21.06
C ASN A 148 10.20 -4.75 -19.89
N THR A 149 9.53 -3.86 -19.15
CA THR A 149 10.08 -3.20 -17.95
C THR A 149 9.91 -4.04 -16.68
N GLY A 150 9.22 -5.19 -16.79
CA GLY A 150 9.01 -6.16 -15.71
C GLY A 150 7.61 -6.09 -15.09
N ILE A 151 6.77 -5.13 -15.53
CA ILE A 151 5.40 -4.97 -15.04
C ILE A 151 4.49 -6.02 -15.68
N ARG A 152 4.80 -6.50 -16.89
CA ARG A 152 4.15 -7.53 -17.73
C ARG A 152 2.69 -7.22 -18.11
N GLY A 153 1.90 -6.76 -17.16
CA GLY A 153 0.53 -6.32 -17.33
C GLY A 153 -0.14 -6.01 -16.00
N LEU A 154 -1.23 -5.26 -16.06
CA LEU A 154 -2.01 -4.84 -14.90
C LEU A 154 -3.49 -5.06 -15.20
N LYS A 155 -4.26 -5.49 -14.20
CA LYS A 155 -5.72 -5.55 -14.31
C LYS A 155 -6.31 -4.17 -14.05
N ILE A 156 -7.19 -3.71 -14.92
CA ILE A 156 -7.85 -2.42 -14.80
C ILE A 156 -8.89 -2.51 -13.67
N GLY A 157 -8.78 -1.62 -12.69
CA GLY A 157 -9.77 -1.46 -11.61
C GLY A 157 -10.76 -0.32 -11.86
N LEU A 158 -10.35 0.67 -12.64
CA LEU A 158 -11.13 1.84 -13.03
C LEU A 158 -10.66 2.29 -14.41
N ASN A 159 -11.60 2.63 -15.29
CA ASN A 159 -11.30 3.29 -16.54
C ASN A 159 -12.40 4.32 -16.86
N LYS A 160 -12.03 5.60 -16.85
CA LYS A 160 -12.83 6.77 -17.22
C LYS A 160 -12.18 7.55 -18.38
N LEU A 161 -11.21 6.94 -19.06
CA LEU A 161 -10.60 7.56 -20.23
C LEU A 161 -11.65 7.57 -21.35
N ASN A 162 -12.37 8.68 -21.47
CA ASN A 162 -13.40 8.85 -22.50
C ASN A 162 -12.76 8.77 -23.89
N GLY A 163 -13.09 7.74 -24.66
CA GLY A 163 -12.62 7.60 -26.04
C GLY A 163 -12.19 6.20 -26.48
N LEU A 164 -12.35 5.18 -25.62
CA LEU A 164 -12.23 3.76 -25.93
C LEU A 164 -13.51 3.02 -25.52
#